data_AF-A0A968V3P3-F1
#
_entry.id   AF-A0A968V3P3-F1
#
_cell.length_a   1.000
_cell.length_b   1.000
_cell.length_c   1.000
_cell.angle_alpha   90.00
_cell.angle_beta   90.00
_cell.angle_gamma   90.00
#
_symmetry.space_group_name_H-M   'P 1'
#
loop_
_entity.id
_entity.type
_entity.pdbx_description
1 polymer ?
#
loop_
_entity_poly.entity_id
_entity_poly.type
_entity_poly.pdbx_seq_one_letter_code
_entity_poly.pdbx_strand_id
1 'polypeptide(L)'
;MNSSPLPTHIPTDSYPKEFQQLLREKTENFADRKFVFSAISDFLNSHSRGYFTIVGPPGSGKSSILAQYVTAHPRCIYYNAGVDGKIDRPLFSLPPALN
;
A
#
# COMPACT_ATOMS: atom_id res chain seq x y z
N MET A 1 -29.68 4.65 19.27
CA MET A 1 -28.67 5.28 18.40
C MET A 1 -28.03 4.16 17.59
N ASN A 2 -28.59 3.89 16.40
CA ASN A 2 -28.13 2.79 15.55
C ASN A 2 -27.08 3.36 14.57
N SER A 3 -25.81 3.29 14.93
CA SER A 3 -24.74 3.44 13.95
C SER A 3 -24.75 2.16 13.11
N SER A 4 -25.27 2.25 11.89
CA SER A 4 -25.21 1.18 10.90
C SER A 4 -23.77 0.63 10.85
N PRO A 5 -23.57 -0.70 10.90
CA PRO A 5 -22.22 -1.27 10.84
C PRO A 5 -21.54 -0.80 9.55
N LEU A 6 -20.28 -0.35 9.69
CA LEU A 6 -19.43 0.06 8.57
C LEU A 6 -19.51 -1.02 7.46
N PRO A 7 -19.57 -0.67 6.16
CA PRO A 7 -19.69 -1.64 5.08
C PRO A 7 -18.65 -2.76 5.26
N THR A 8 -19.12 -4.00 5.29
CA THR A 8 -18.31 -5.18 5.66
C THR A 8 -17.32 -5.60 4.56
N HIS A 9 -17.29 -4.85 3.47
CA HIS A 9 -16.42 -4.97 2.33
C HIS A 9 -16.21 -3.55 1.82
N ILE A 10 -15.00 -3.00 1.86
CA ILE A 10 -14.67 -1.77 1.13
C ILE A 10 -14.28 -2.25 -0.27
N PRO A 11 -15.17 -2.12 -1.29
CA PRO A 11 -14.78 -2.46 -2.64
C PRO A 11 -13.62 -1.56 -3.01
N THR A 12 -12.58 -2.10 -3.64
CA THR A 12 -11.44 -1.33 -4.14
C THR A 12 -11.89 -0.20 -5.07
N ASP A 13 -13.03 -0.36 -5.73
CA ASP A 13 -13.71 0.64 -6.57
C ASP A 13 -14.19 1.88 -5.81
N SER A 14 -14.36 1.79 -4.48
CA SER A 14 -14.73 2.91 -3.62
C SER A 14 -13.55 3.82 -3.29
N TYR A 15 -12.31 3.41 -3.61
CA TYR A 15 -11.15 4.27 -3.39
C TYR A 15 -11.05 5.37 -4.44
N PRO A 16 -10.45 6.52 -4.11
CA PRO A 16 -10.07 7.53 -5.10
C PRO A 16 -9.27 6.89 -6.25
N LYS A 17 -9.48 7.37 -7.49
CA LYS A 17 -8.85 6.78 -8.68
C LYS A 17 -7.32 6.78 -8.58
N GLU A 18 -6.76 7.81 -7.97
CA GLU A 18 -5.33 7.98 -7.73
C GLU A 18 -4.80 6.87 -6.81
N PHE A 19 -5.59 6.47 -5.81
CA PHE A 19 -5.24 5.39 -4.90
C PHE A 19 -5.39 4.02 -5.56
N GLN A 20 -6.42 3.82 -6.39
CA GLN A 20 -6.54 2.61 -7.21
C GLN A 20 -5.35 2.44 -8.15
N GLN A 21 -4.91 3.54 -8.79
CA GLN A 21 -3.71 3.54 -9.62
C GLN A 21 -2.46 3.22 -8.81
N LEU A 22 -2.28 3.81 -7.62
CA LEU A 22 -1.17 3.49 -6.73
C LEU A 22 -1.16 2.00 -6.35
N LEU A 23 -2.30 1.43 -5.99
CA LEU A 23 -2.41 0.00 -5.65
C LEU A 23 -2.01 -0.87 -6.84
N ARG A 24 -2.52 -0.54 -8.04
CA ARG A 24 -2.19 -1.24 -9.28
C ARG A 24 -0.69 -1.20 -9.57
N GLU A 25 -0.09 -0.01 -9.60
CA GLU A 25 1.34 0.17 -9.84
C GLU A 25 2.22 -0.59 -8.83
N LYS A 26 1.76 -0.68 -7.58
CA LYS A 26 2.50 -1.35 -6.50
C LYS A 26 2.35 -2.87 -6.50
N THR A 27 1.30 -3.41 -7.12
CA THR A 27 0.98 -4.85 -7.14
C THR A 27 1.37 -5.54 -8.46
N GLU A 28 1.38 -4.83 -9.59
CA GLU A 28 1.66 -5.39 -10.93
C GLU A 28 3.00 -6.14 -11.06
N ASN A 29 4.05 -5.71 -10.35
CA ASN A 29 5.37 -6.35 -10.38
C ASN A 29 5.82 -6.82 -8.99
N PHE A 30 4.87 -7.16 -8.12
CA PHE A 30 5.19 -7.53 -6.76
C PHE A 30 5.84 -8.92 -6.69
N ALA A 31 7.13 -8.96 -6.38
CA ALA A 31 7.84 -10.21 -6.09
C ALA A 31 7.28 -10.81 -4.79
N ASP A 32 6.88 -12.07 -4.84
CA ASP A 32 6.18 -12.78 -3.77
C ASP A 32 6.94 -12.70 -2.43
N ARG A 33 6.36 -12.06 -1.42
CA ARG A 33 6.94 -11.87 -0.06
C ARG A 33 6.21 -12.71 0.98
N LYS A 34 5.98 -14.00 0.68
CA LYS A 34 5.19 -14.92 1.51
C LYS A 34 5.57 -14.89 2.99
N PHE A 35 6.86 -14.80 3.31
CA PHE A 35 7.34 -14.73 4.71
C PHE A 35 6.77 -13.55 5.51
N VAL A 36 6.52 -12.39 4.86
CA VAL A 36 5.96 -11.22 5.54
C VAL A 36 4.48 -11.45 5.84
N PHE A 37 3.74 -12.03 4.89
CA PHE A 37 2.32 -12.34 5.09
C PHE A 37 2.12 -13.43 6.13
N SER A 38 2.99 -14.44 6.17
CA SER A 38 3.02 -15.44 7.26
C SER A 38 3.22 -14.76 8.61
N ALA A 39 4.20 -13.88 8.75
CA ALA A 39 4.44 -13.16 10.00
C ALA A 39 3.25 -12.28 10.43
N ILE A 40 2.57 -11.63 9.48
CA ILE A 40 1.34 -10.87 9.75
C ILE A 40 0.23 -11.82 10.23
N SER A 41 0.02 -12.96 9.57
CA SER A 41 -1.00 -13.93 9.97
C SER A 41 -0.72 -14.50 11.36
N ASP A 42 0.53 -14.85 11.65
CA ASP A 42 0.94 -15.38 12.95
C ASP A 42 0.71 -14.34 14.06
N PHE A 43 1.01 -13.08 13.79
CA PHE A 43 0.74 -11.97 14.70
C PHE A 43 -0.76 -11.83 15.00
N LEU A 44 -1.60 -11.84 13.97
CA LEU A 44 -3.06 -11.71 14.11
C LEU A 44 -3.70 -12.93 14.79
N ASN A 45 -3.12 -14.12 14.63
CA ASN A 45 -3.59 -15.35 15.30
C ASN A 45 -3.18 -15.38 16.79
N SER A 46 -2.02 -14.84 17.13
CA SER A 46 -1.49 -14.83 18.50
C SER A 46 -2.00 -13.67 19.35
N HIS A 47 -2.39 -12.55 18.72
CA HIS A 47 -2.81 -11.34 19.39
C HIS A 47 -4.10 -10.78 18.80
N SER A 48 -5.12 -10.56 19.64
CA SER A 48 -6.39 -9.95 19.21
C SER A 48 -6.28 -8.44 18.89
N ARG A 49 -5.17 -7.80 19.25
CA ARG A 49 -4.87 -6.37 19.04
C ARG A 49 -3.37 -6.09 19.23
N GLY A 50 -2.86 -5.05 18.57
CA GLY A 50 -1.48 -4.56 18.76
C GLY A 50 -0.94 -3.83 17.54
N TYR A 51 0.33 -3.41 17.62
CA TYR A 51 1.04 -2.79 16.50
C TYR A 51 2.08 -3.75 15.95
N PHE A 52 2.17 -3.82 14.63
CA PHE A 52 3.20 -4.57 13.91
C PHE A 52 3.96 -3.60 13.00
N THR A 53 5.30 -3.68 13.02
CA THR A 53 6.15 -2.76 12.27
C THR A 53 6.93 -3.52 11.20
N ILE A 54 6.77 -3.12 9.94
CA ILE A 54 7.59 -3.62 8.84
C ILE A 54 8.78 -2.69 8.63
N VAL A 55 9.98 -3.16 8.96
CA VAL A 55 11.23 -2.41 8.79
C VAL A 55 12.03 -2.99 7.62
N GLY A 56 12.69 -2.12 6.86
CA GLY A 56 13.60 -2.54 5.78
C GLY A 56 14.17 -1.34 5.03
N PRO A 57 15.19 -1.55 4.18
CA PRO A 57 15.84 -0.47 3.41
C PRO A 57 14.86 0.32 2.52
N PRO A 58 15.17 1.58 2.16
CA PRO A 58 14.42 2.31 1.13
C PRO A 58 14.32 1.49 -0.17
N GLY A 59 13.16 1.50 -0.82
CA GLY A 59 12.94 0.70 -2.05
C GLY A 59 12.68 -0.80 -1.82
N SER A 60 12.72 -1.31 -0.59
CA SER A 60 12.51 -2.75 -0.30
C SER A 60 11.09 -3.28 -0.54
N GLY A 61 10.18 -2.45 -1.05
CA GLY A 61 8.80 -2.85 -1.36
C GLY A 61 7.82 -2.81 -0.18
N LYS A 62 8.12 -2.11 0.93
CA LYS A 62 7.21 -1.97 2.09
C LYS A 62 5.81 -1.49 1.70
N SER A 63 5.73 -0.41 0.92
CA SER A 63 4.44 0.10 0.43
C SER A 63 3.72 -0.91 -0.47
N SER A 64 4.47 -1.69 -1.25
CA SER A 64 3.90 -2.74 -2.10
C SER A 64 3.35 -3.91 -1.30
N ILE A 65 4.02 -4.30 -0.20
CA ILE A 65 3.51 -5.32 0.73
C ILE A 65 2.14 -4.89 1.28
N LEU A 66 2.01 -3.63 1.74
CA LEU A 66 0.75 -3.11 2.28
C LEU A 66 -0.34 -3.01 1.20
N ALA A 67 0.01 -2.56 0.00
CA ALA A 67 -0.90 -2.50 -1.15
C ALA A 67 -1.43 -3.89 -1.54
N GLN A 68 -0.57 -4.90 -1.57
CA GLN A 68 -0.96 -6.28 -1.81
C GLN A 68 -1.84 -6.81 -0.68
N TYR A 69 -1.51 -6.49 0.58
CA TYR A 69 -2.27 -6.94 1.74
C TYR A 69 -3.70 -6.41 1.74
N VAL A 70 -3.92 -5.12 1.50
CA VAL A 70 -5.26 -4.52 1.47
C VAL A 70 -6.09 -5.03 0.31
N THR A 71 -5.46 -5.31 -0.84
CA THR A 71 -6.13 -5.91 -2.00
C THR A 71 -6.65 -7.31 -1.68
N ALA A 72 -5.90 -8.09 -0.90
CA ALA A 72 -6.30 -9.43 -0.46
C ALA A 72 -7.27 -9.43 0.74
N HIS A 73 -7.34 -8.34 1.51
CA HIS A 73 -8.14 -8.22 2.73
C HIS A 73 -9.05 -6.98 2.68
N PRO A 74 -10.28 -7.09 2.13
CA PRO A 74 -11.20 -5.95 1.92
C PRO A 74 -11.68 -5.25 3.20
N ARG A 75 -11.34 -5.79 4.37
CA ARG A 75 -11.62 -5.23 5.70
C ARG A 75 -10.44 -4.47 6.30
N CYS A 76 -9.34 -4.34 5.56
CA CYS A 76 -8.17 -3.58 5.95
C CYS A 76 -8.29 -2.14 5.45
N ILE A 77 -7.85 -1.17 6.26
CA ILE A 77 -7.72 0.23 5.85
C ILE A 77 -6.25 0.49 5.60
N TYR A 78 -5.89 0.85 4.38
CA TYR A 78 -4.55 1.29 4.04
C TYR A 78 -4.51 2.82 3.97
N TYR A 79 -3.60 3.42 4.74
CA TYR A 79 -3.34 4.84 4.77
C TYR A 79 -1.87 5.10 4.46
N ASN A 80 -1.62 6.08 3.60
CA ASN A 80 -0.27 6.55 3.28
C ASN A 80 -0.23 8.06 3.52
N ALA A 81 0.48 8.49 4.58
CA ALA A 81 0.81 9.89 4.77
C ALA A 81 2.01 10.24 3.88
N GLY A 82 1.74 10.89 2.74
CA GLY A 82 2.77 11.64 2.06
C GLY A 82 3.18 12.83 2.93
N VAL A 83 4.47 12.95 3.24
CA VAL A 83 4.99 14.21 3.77
C VAL A 83 5.19 15.14 2.57
N ASP A 84 4.57 16.32 2.57
CA ASP A 84 4.83 17.33 1.55
C ASP A 84 6.32 17.68 1.54
N GLY A 85 6.93 17.63 0.35
CA GLY A 85 8.38 17.73 0.17
C GLY A 85 9.02 16.59 -0.63
N LYS A 86 8.24 15.85 -1.43
CA LYS A 86 8.79 14.94 -2.44
C LYS A 86 9.65 15.77 -3.40
N ILE A 87 10.96 15.49 -3.45
CA ILE A 87 11.85 16.04 -4.46
C ILE A 87 11.24 15.72 -5.83
N ASP A 88 10.78 16.77 -6.51
CA ASP A 88 10.48 16.76 -7.93
C ASP A 88 11.70 16.18 -8.64
N ARG A 89 11.60 14.93 -9.10
CA ARG A 89 12.47 14.50 -10.20
C ARG A 89 11.94 15.23 -11.43
N PRO A 90 12.66 16.20 -12.01
CA PRO A 90 12.18 16.84 -13.21
C PRO A 90 12.03 15.78 -14.30
N LEU A 91 10.86 15.77 -14.89
CA LEU A 91 10.52 15.17 -16.18
C LEU A 91 11.68 15.37 -17.18
N PHE A 92 12.05 14.29 -17.88
CA PHE A 92 12.75 14.28 -19.18
C PHE A 92 13.89 15.30 -19.37
N SER A 93 15.14 14.86 -19.19
CA SER A 93 16.24 15.49 -19.93
C SER A 93 16.08 15.12 -21.42
N LEU A 94 15.45 16.00 -22.21
CA LEU A 94 15.64 15.99 -23.66
C LEU A 94 17.13 16.26 -23.95
N PRO A 95 17.75 15.54 -24.91
CA PRO A 95 19.14 15.81 -25.28
C PRO A 95 19.26 17.22 -25.89
N PRO A 96 20.38 17.93 -25.63
CA PRO A 96 20.59 19.26 -26.18
C PRO A 96 20.75 19.24 -27.71
N ALA A 97 19.85 19.99 -28.35
CA ALA A 97 19.89 20.74 -29.61
C ALA A 97 20.58 20.15 -30.87
N LEU A 98 19.79 20.07 -31.96
CA LEU A 98 20.27 20.31 -33.32
C LEU A 98 20.10 21.81 -33.61
N ASN A 99 21.21 22.52 -33.81
CA ASN A 99 21.33 23.75 -34.61
C ASN A 99 22.79 23.94 -35.00
#